data_AF-A0A3Q3GC36-F1
#
_entry.id   AF-A0A3Q3GC36-F1
#
_cell.length_a   1.000
_cell.length_b   1.000
_cell.length_c   1.000
_cell.angle_alpha   90.00
_cell.angle_beta   90.00
_cell.angle_gamma   90.00
#
_symmetry.space_group_name_H-M   'P 1'
#
loop_
_entity.id
_entity.type
_entity.pdbx_description
1 polymer ?
#
loop_
_entity_poly.entity_id
_entity_poly.type
_entity_poly.pdbx_seq_one_letter_code
_entity_poly.pdbx_strand_id
1 'polypeptide(L)'
;LSTTLSLTVFINLDLVLISLHLWSGLWSARVAAEYSTLSEPDYEFSDYRGKWCMDDHGFVINIGEVYYPSRMGCPCTCTVNGPVCVRPKCPRIHPRCTRIRYKACCPVCEALTTVCVYGGKTYMLLEEFRVSRCERCRCEANGEVYCRISDCPATHCVNPVYEPDHCCPICRTGPNCFAGSRVIPAGKHVNIDDRTVCYCTYWDGTWHTHPQATCEERSQPKDLGTLERLPLCFYL
;
A
#
# COMPACT_ATOMS: atom_id res chain seq x y z
N LEU A 1 49.54 -58.65 68.92
CA LEU A 1 49.92 -59.76 68.01
C LEU A 1 49.15 -59.54 66.72
N SER A 2 49.76 -58.91 65.72
CA SER A 2 50.81 -59.47 64.85
C SER A 2 50.16 -60.15 63.64
N THR A 3 50.07 -59.44 62.51
CA THR A 3 51.06 -59.50 61.41
C THR A 3 51.10 -60.86 60.70
N THR A 4 50.03 -61.31 60.04
CA THR A 4 50.13 -62.48 59.13
C THR A 4 49.05 -62.53 58.05
N LEU A 5 48.70 -61.43 57.37
CA LEU A 5 47.79 -61.51 56.21
C LEU A 5 48.20 -60.62 55.01
N SER A 6 49.48 -60.26 54.91
CA SER A 6 50.00 -59.42 53.82
C SER A 6 51.36 -59.88 53.27
N LEU A 7 51.63 -61.19 53.29
CA LEU A 7 52.93 -61.76 52.86
C LEU A 7 52.84 -63.00 51.94
N THR A 8 51.65 -63.47 51.53
CA THR A 8 51.52 -64.66 50.67
C THR A 8 51.10 -64.38 49.22
N VAL A 9 50.90 -63.11 48.83
CA VAL A 9 50.56 -62.75 47.43
C VAL A 9 51.70 -62.01 46.71
N PHE A 10 52.73 -61.54 47.44
CA PHE A 10 53.91 -60.88 46.85
C PHE A 10 55.06 -61.83 46.47
N ILE A 11 54.92 -63.16 46.62
CA ILE A 11 55.99 -64.14 46.36
C ILE A 11 55.85 -64.80 44.96
N ASN A 12 55.03 -64.25 44.06
CA ASN A 12 54.89 -64.77 42.68
C ASN A 12 55.21 -63.77 41.56
N LEU A 13 55.78 -62.59 41.86
CA LEU A 13 56.11 -61.59 40.83
C LEU A 13 57.59 -61.17 40.73
N ASP A 14 58.43 -61.49 41.71
CA ASP A 14 59.86 -61.10 41.70
C ASP A 14 60.82 -62.14 41.08
N LEU A 15 60.34 -63.33 40.69
CA LEU A 15 61.14 -64.36 40.01
C LEU A 15 61.01 -64.36 38.48
N VAL A 16 60.06 -63.60 37.91
CA VAL A 16 59.87 -63.49 36.45
C VAL A 16 60.63 -62.27 35.87
N LEU A 17 60.91 -61.25 36.68
CA LEU A 17 61.62 -60.04 36.25
C LEU A 17 63.15 -60.18 36.22
N ILE A 18 63.74 -61.17 36.90
CA ILE A 18 65.20 -61.39 36.89
C ILE A 18 65.66 -62.25 35.68
N SER A 19 64.74 -62.99 35.03
CA SER A 19 65.04 -63.77 33.81
C SER A 19 64.90 -62.99 32.49
N LEU A 20 64.40 -61.74 32.50
CA LEU A 20 64.27 -60.90 31.30
C LEU A 20 65.27 -59.73 31.25
N HIS A 21 65.94 -59.40 32.36
CA HIS A 21 66.98 -58.37 32.39
C HIS A 21 68.41 -58.88 32.19
N LEU A 22 68.63 -60.21 32.08
CA LEU A 22 69.90 -60.78 31.61
C LEU A 22 69.95 -61.10 30.10
N TRP A 23 68.87 -60.86 29.35
CA TRP A 23 68.88 -60.97 27.87
C TRP A 23 68.85 -59.62 27.14
N SER A 24 68.74 -58.50 27.88
CA SER A 24 68.69 -57.14 27.36
C SER A 24 70.03 -56.38 27.46
N GLY A 25 71.15 -57.11 27.51
CA GLY A 25 72.48 -56.54 27.71
C GLY A 25 73.57 -56.90 26.70
N LEU A 26 73.29 -57.69 25.65
CA LEU A 26 74.36 -58.18 24.76
C LEU A 26 74.13 -58.11 23.24
N TRP A 27 73.02 -57.54 22.74
CA TRP A 27 72.79 -57.32 21.30
C TRP A 27 72.70 -55.83 20.92
N SER A 28 73.47 -54.98 21.62
CA SER A 28 73.83 -53.65 21.12
C SER A 28 75.18 -53.75 20.41
N ALA A 29 75.13 -54.07 19.11
CA ALA A 29 76.10 -53.73 18.05
C ALA A 29 76.05 -54.79 16.93
N ARG A 30 75.94 -54.34 15.68
CA ARG A 30 75.67 -55.10 14.43
C ARG A 30 74.16 -55.28 14.25
N VAL A 31 73.44 -54.42 13.54
CA VAL A 31 73.58 -54.15 12.11
C VAL A 31 73.13 -52.70 11.84
N ALA A 32 74.09 -51.82 11.58
CA ALA A 32 73.84 -50.51 10.97
C ALA A 32 74.57 -50.50 9.62
N ALA A 33 73.92 -51.05 8.59
CA ALA A 33 74.23 -50.82 7.17
C ALA A 33 73.36 -51.75 6.32
N GLU A 34 72.18 -51.27 5.91
CA GLU A 34 71.52 -51.63 4.65
C GLU A 34 70.44 -50.57 4.43
N TYR A 35 70.85 -49.44 3.87
CA TYR A 35 70.61 -49.11 2.46
C TYR A 35 69.11 -48.97 2.16
N SER A 36 68.66 -47.75 2.45
CA SER A 36 67.63 -46.99 1.74
C SER A 36 67.57 -47.35 0.26
N THR A 37 66.52 -48.08 -0.16
CA THR A 37 65.79 -47.87 -1.42
C THR A 37 64.47 -48.65 -1.40
N LEU A 38 63.47 -48.10 -0.74
CA LEU A 38 62.08 -48.28 -1.16
C LEU A 38 61.48 -46.87 -1.13
N SER A 39 61.42 -46.24 -2.30
CA SER A 39 60.59 -45.07 -2.52
C SER A 39 59.18 -45.40 -2.03
N GLU A 40 58.76 -44.77 -0.94
CA GLU A 40 57.35 -44.74 -0.60
C GLU A 40 56.62 -44.28 -1.87
N PRO A 41 55.62 -45.02 -2.37
CA PRO A 41 54.75 -44.43 -3.36
C PRO A 41 54.13 -43.23 -2.64
N ASP A 42 54.34 -42.03 -3.17
CA ASP A 42 53.67 -40.82 -2.73
C ASP A 42 52.17 -41.15 -2.63
N TYR A 43 51.71 -41.50 -1.44
CA TYR A 43 50.29 -41.65 -1.15
C TYR A 43 49.80 -40.22 -1.04
N GLU A 44 49.60 -39.63 -2.21
CA GLU A 44 48.91 -38.36 -2.38
C GLU A 44 47.53 -38.58 -1.77
N PHE A 45 47.38 -38.15 -0.51
CA PHE A 45 46.10 -37.98 0.13
C PHE A 45 45.34 -37.02 -0.77
N SER A 46 44.58 -37.59 -1.70
CA SER A 46 43.73 -36.81 -2.58
C SER A 46 42.86 -35.99 -1.65
N ASP A 47 42.89 -34.67 -1.82
CA ASP A 47 42.12 -33.72 -1.02
C ASP A 47 40.64 -34.14 -0.98
N TYR A 48 40.27 -34.96 0.01
CA TYR A 48 38.87 -35.28 0.35
C TYR A 48 38.15 -34.03 0.87
N ARG A 49 38.91 -32.94 1.07
CA ARG A 49 38.43 -31.61 1.38
C ARG A 49 37.94 -30.92 0.11
N GLY A 50 36.67 -31.14 -0.25
CA GLY A 50 35.91 -30.10 -0.98
C GLY A 50 35.28 -30.44 -2.32
N LYS A 51 34.96 -31.71 -2.61
CA LYS A 51 34.21 -32.09 -3.84
C LYS A 51 32.70 -32.18 -3.64
N TRP A 52 32.16 -31.34 -2.77
CA TRP A 52 30.77 -31.39 -2.35
C TRP A 52 30.33 -30.03 -1.83
N CYS A 53 29.04 -29.74 -1.96
CA CYS A 53 28.44 -28.53 -1.40
C CYS A 53 27.61 -28.90 -0.18
N MET A 54 27.39 -27.95 0.72
CA MET A 54 26.58 -28.15 1.92
C MET A 54 25.49 -27.07 2.01
N ASP A 55 24.30 -27.42 2.48
CA ASP A 55 23.21 -26.47 2.76
C ASP A 55 23.25 -25.95 4.21
N ASP A 56 22.31 -25.07 4.57
CA ASP A 56 22.18 -24.50 5.91
C ASP A 56 21.79 -25.52 6.99
N HIS A 57 21.28 -26.69 6.61
CA HIS A 57 20.97 -27.79 7.53
C HIS A 57 22.12 -28.81 7.65
N GLY A 58 23.22 -28.61 6.93
CA GLY A 58 24.37 -29.53 6.91
C GLY A 58 24.21 -30.72 5.96
N PHE A 59 23.20 -30.71 5.10
CA PHE A 59 23.02 -31.73 4.07
C PHE A 59 24.11 -31.59 3.00
N VAL A 60 24.57 -32.73 2.49
CA VAL A 60 25.66 -32.83 1.53
C VAL A 60 25.11 -33.01 0.12
N ILE A 61 25.60 -32.19 -0.82
CA ILE A 61 25.16 -32.15 -2.21
C ILE A 61 26.32 -32.54 -3.12
N ASN A 62 26.07 -33.46 -4.05
CA ASN A 62 27.08 -33.94 -4.99
C ASN A 62 27.33 -32.93 -6.12
N ILE A 63 28.52 -32.99 -6.72
CA ILE A 63 28.85 -32.18 -7.89
C ILE A 63 27.89 -32.49 -9.04
N GLY A 64 27.38 -31.45 -9.68
CA GLY A 64 26.41 -31.52 -10.77
C GLY A 64 24.95 -31.40 -10.32
N GLU A 65 24.66 -31.55 -9.02
CA GLU A 65 23.31 -31.43 -8.48
C GLU A 65 22.89 -29.96 -8.31
N VAL A 66 21.60 -29.70 -8.52
CA VAL A 66 20.97 -28.41 -8.24
C VAL A 66 20.27 -28.48 -6.89
N TYR A 67 20.59 -27.54 -6.01
CA TYR A 67 20.06 -27.50 -4.66
C TYR A 67 19.72 -26.07 -4.24
N TYR A 68 18.97 -25.94 -3.13
CA TYR A 68 18.66 -24.67 -2.51
C TYR A 68 19.40 -24.58 -1.18
N PRO A 69 20.40 -23.70 -1.03
CA PRO A 69 21.24 -23.67 0.17
C PRO A 69 20.51 -23.18 1.42
N SER A 70 19.33 -22.58 1.27
CA SER A 70 18.44 -22.19 2.36
C SER A 70 17.02 -22.03 1.84
N ARG A 71 16.03 -21.90 2.74
CA ARG A 71 14.62 -21.59 2.41
C ARG A 71 14.46 -20.33 1.56
N MET A 72 15.38 -19.38 1.69
CA MET A 72 15.43 -18.13 0.93
C MET A 72 16.57 -18.10 -0.11
N GLY A 73 17.30 -19.21 -0.27
CA GLY A 73 18.43 -19.32 -1.17
C GLY A 73 18.01 -19.48 -2.64
N CYS A 74 18.84 -19.00 -3.56
CA CYS A 74 18.62 -19.24 -4.99
C CYS A 74 18.98 -20.69 -5.36
N PRO A 75 18.47 -21.21 -6.49
CA PRO A 75 18.95 -22.49 -6.99
C PRO A 75 20.43 -22.37 -7.33
N CYS A 76 21.23 -23.28 -6.80
CA CYS A 76 22.66 -23.34 -7.01
C CYS A 76 23.02 -24.71 -7.58
N THR A 77 23.93 -24.73 -8.56
CA THR A 77 24.55 -25.96 -9.04
C THR A 77 25.84 -26.18 -8.28
N CYS A 78 26.02 -27.35 -7.68
CA CYS A 78 27.29 -27.67 -7.03
C CYS A 78 28.35 -27.97 -8.10
N THR A 79 29.44 -27.22 -8.10
CA THR A 79 30.58 -27.45 -9.00
C THR A 79 31.81 -27.84 -8.20
N VAL A 80 32.86 -28.31 -8.89
CA VAL A 80 34.16 -28.60 -8.27
C VAL A 80 34.78 -27.39 -7.57
N ASN A 81 34.40 -26.16 -7.95
CA ASN A 81 34.90 -24.91 -7.37
C ASN A 81 33.94 -24.34 -6.30
N GLY A 82 32.85 -25.04 -5.98
CA GLY A 82 31.81 -24.60 -5.06
C GLY A 82 30.45 -24.35 -5.73
N PRO A 83 29.47 -23.82 -4.98
CA PRO A 83 28.11 -23.61 -5.48
C PRO A 83 28.03 -22.41 -6.42
N VAL A 84 27.50 -22.63 -7.62
CA VAL A 84 27.21 -21.57 -8.60
C VAL A 84 25.72 -21.29 -8.59
N CYS A 85 25.33 -20.17 -7.97
CA CYS A 85 23.94 -19.78 -7.82
C CYS A 85 23.47 -18.86 -8.94
N VAL A 86 22.34 -19.18 -9.54
CA VAL A 86 21.72 -18.33 -10.56
C VAL A 86 20.43 -17.77 -10.02
N ARG A 87 20.29 -16.44 -10.05
CA ARG A 87 19.03 -15.79 -9.66
C ARG A 87 18.05 -15.87 -10.84
N PRO A 88 16.95 -16.63 -10.72
CA PRO A 88 15.92 -16.66 -11.74
C PRO A 88 15.21 -15.29 -11.85
N LYS A 89 14.51 -15.06 -12.95
CA LYS A 89 13.65 -13.88 -13.10
C LYS A 89 12.47 -14.00 -12.12
N CYS A 90 12.52 -13.22 -11.03
CA CYS A 90 11.47 -13.25 -10.03
C CYS A 90 10.17 -12.58 -10.53
N PRO A 91 8.99 -13.05 -10.07
CA PRO A 91 7.72 -12.43 -10.38
C PRO A 91 7.63 -11.05 -9.72
N ARG A 92 6.91 -10.13 -10.37
CA ARG A 92 6.54 -8.85 -9.74
C ARG A 92 5.41 -9.10 -8.74
N ILE A 93 5.59 -8.60 -7.52
CA ILE A 93 4.57 -8.66 -6.48
C ILE A 93 3.55 -7.55 -6.70
N HIS A 94 2.26 -7.89 -6.64
CA HIS A 94 1.19 -6.91 -6.75
C HIS A 94 1.21 -5.96 -5.54
N PRO A 95 0.99 -4.64 -5.70
CA PRO A 95 0.98 -3.68 -4.58
C PRO A 95 0.00 -4.01 -3.45
N ARG A 96 -1.03 -4.80 -3.77
CA ARG A 96 -2.04 -5.29 -2.81
C ARG A 96 -1.62 -6.52 -2.01
N CYS A 97 -0.39 -6.96 -2.15
CA CYS A 97 0.05 -8.12 -1.39
C CYS A 97 0.14 -7.76 0.09
N THR A 98 -0.65 -8.43 0.94
CA THR A 98 -0.58 -8.26 2.39
C THR A 98 0.44 -9.18 3.03
N ARG A 99 0.70 -10.33 2.39
CA ARG A 99 1.56 -11.37 2.92
C ARG A 99 2.50 -11.88 1.84
N ILE A 100 3.77 -11.53 1.98
CA ILE A 100 4.85 -12.00 1.12
C ILE A 100 5.53 -13.20 1.78
N ARG A 101 5.69 -14.28 1.03
CA ARG A 101 6.51 -15.44 1.40
C ARG A 101 7.62 -15.61 0.37
N TYR A 102 8.76 -16.14 0.79
CA TYR A 102 9.83 -16.50 -0.14
C TYR A 102 9.70 -17.99 -0.49
N LYS A 103 9.69 -18.29 -1.79
CA LYS A 103 9.90 -19.65 -2.31
C LYS A 103 11.27 -19.64 -2.96
N ALA A 104 12.25 -20.28 -2.31
CA ALA A 104 13.65 -20.08 -2.65
C ALA A 104 13.98 -18.57 -2.61
N CYS A 105 14.78 -18.07 -3.55
CA CYS A 105 15.15 -16.64 -3.55
C CYS A 105 14.12 -15.69 -4.15
N CYS A 106 12.95 -16.15 -4.60
CA CYS A 106 11.94 -15.28 -5.15
C CYS A 106 10.77 -15.05 -4.17
N PRO A 107 10.28 -13.80 -4.04
CA PRO A 107 9.07 -13.53 -3.29
C PRO A 107 7.85 -14.03 -4.06
N VAL A 108 6.84 -14.48 -3.30
CA VAL A 108 5.54 -14.93 -3.78
C VAL A 108 4.47 -14.31 -2.89
N CYS A 109 3.41 -13.79 -3.50
CA CYS A 109 2.29 -13.28 -2.75
C CYS A 109 1.38 -14.42 -2.28
N GLU A 110 1.17 -14.54 -0.97
CA GLU A 110 0.31 -15.56 -0.36
C GLU A 110 -1.11 -15.05 -0.14
N ALA A 111 -1.31 -13.74 0.05
CA ALA A 111 -2.62 -13.13 0.24
C ALA A 111 -2.68 -11.71 -0.33
N LEU A 112 -3.83 -11.38 -0.93
CA LEU A 112 -4.14 -10.04 -1.42
C LEU A 112 -5.06 -9.31 -0.44
N THR A 113 -5.00 -7.98 -0.41
CA THR A 113 -6.00 -7.16 0.28
C THR A 113 -7.37 -7.40 -0.36
N THR A 114 -8.38 -7.75 0.43
CA THR A 114 -9.78 -7.82 -0.03
C THR A 114 -10.61 -6.64 0.47
N VAL A 115 -9.94 -5.62 1.00
CA VAL A 115 -10.54 -4.42 1.57
C VAL A 115 -9.77 -3.18 1.13
N CYS A 116 -10.47 -2.05 1.06
CA CYS A 116 -9.88 -0.72 0.98
C CYS A 116 -9.86 -0.08 2.36
N VAL A 117 -8.87 0.77 2.63
CA VAL A 117 -8.80 1.58 3.85
C VAL A 117 -8.97 3.04 3.47
N TYR A 118 -9.98 3.71 4.02
CA TYR A 118 -10.25 5.12 3.76
C TYR A 118 -10.74 5.82 5.04
N GLY A 119 -10.13 6.94 5.41
CA GLY A 119 -10.48 7.69 6.61
C GLY A 119 -10.40 6.89 7.91
N GLY A 120 -9.50 5.90 7.99
CA GLY A 120 -9.36 5.00 9.14
C GLY A 120 -10.41 3.88 9.24
N LYS A 121 -11.30 3.76 8.25
CA LYS A 121 -12.30 2.69 8.15
C LYS A 121 -11.94 1.72 7.02
N THR A 122 -12.37 0.47 7.16
CA THR A 122 -12.20 -0.58 6.15
C THR A 122 -13.50 -0.81 5.39
N TYR A 123 -13.41 -0.89 4.07
CA TYR A 123 -14.53 -1.12 3.16
C TYR A 123 -14.25 -2.35 2.30
N MET A 124 -15.28 -3.14 2.00
CA MET A 124 -15.19 -4.29 1.12
C MET A 124 -15.05 -3.87 -0.34
N LEU A 125 -14.49 -4.76 -1.18
CA LEU A 125 -14.43 -4.50 -2.63
C LEU A 125 -15.82 -4.31 -3.21
N LEU A 126 -15.93 -3.34 -4.12
CA LEU A 126 -17.17 -2.87 -4.76
C LEU A 126 -18.18 -2.23 -3.79
N GLU A 127 -17.81 -2.04 -2.52
CA GLU A 127 -18.67 -1.33 -1.56
C GLU A 127 -18.71 0.16 -1.88
N GLU A 128 -19.93 0.69 -1.98
CA GLU A 128 -20.20 2.12 -2.11
C GLU A 128 -20.55 2.72 -0.75
N PHE A 129 -19.91 3.84 -0.41
CA PHE A 129 -20.11 4.52 0.86
C PHE A 129 -20.12 6.05 0.67
N ARG A 130 -20.73 6.76 1.62
CA ARG A 130 -20.82 8.23 1.59
C ARG A 130 -19.94 8.81 2.68
N VAL A 131 -18.98 9.63 2.28
CA VAL A 131 -18.10 10.36 3.22
C VAL A 131 -18.81 11.61 3.72
N SER A 132 -19.51 12.28 2.81
CA SER A 132 -20.35 13.43 3.10
C SER A 132 -21.64 13.37 2.28
N ARG A 133 -22.51 14.36 2.42
CA ARG A 133 -23.73 14.46 1.61
C ARG A 133 -23.43 14.60 0.11
N CYS A 134 -22.33 15.29 -0.20
CA CYS A 134 -21.88 15.56 -1.57
C CYS A 134 -20.89 14.53 -2.10
N GLU A 135 -20.19 13.82 -1.22
CA GLU A 135 -19.11 12.92 -1.62
C GLU A 135 -19.54 11.45 -1.45
N ARG A 136 -19.54 10.73 -2.57
CA ARG A 136 -19.77 9.30 -2.63
C ARG A 136 -18.50 8.62 -3.11
N CYS A 137 -18.08 7.57 -2.43
CA CYS A 137 -16.89 6.81 -2.77
C CYS A 137 -17.22 5.34 -3.00
N ARG A 138 -16.39 4.68 -3.81
CA ARG A 138 -16.46 3.24 -4.04
C ARG A 138 -15.09 2.62 -3.87
N CYS A 139 -15.02 1.51 -3.15
CA CYS A 139 -13.82 0.68 -3.08
C CYS A 139 -13.75 -0.17 -4.35
N GLU A 140 -12.79 0.09 -5.24
CA GLU A 140 -12.69 -0.62 -6.50
C GLU A 140 -12.02 -1.98 -6.38
N ALA A 141 -12.23 -2.81 -7.40
CA ALA A 141 -11.62 -4.13 -7.50
C ALA A 141 -10.09 -4.10 -7.58
N ASN A 142 -9.44 -2.93 -7.66
CA ASN A 142 -7.99 -2.72 -7.57
C ASN A 142 -7.52 -2.35 -6.14
N GLY A 143 -8.43 -2.29 -5.16
CA GLY A 143 -8.10 -1.96 -3.77
C GLY A 143 -7.92 -0.46 -3.52
N GLU A 144 -8.22 0.38 -4.50
CA GLU A 144 -8.21 1.84 -4.38
C GLU A 144 -9.63 2.36 -4.16
N VAL A 145 -9.74 3.48 -3.45
CA VAL A 145 -11.03 4.16 -3.27
C VAL A 145 -11.15 5.28 -4.29
N TYR A 146 -12.23 5.25 -5.06
CA TYR A 146 -12.58 6.30 -6.00
C TYR A 146 -13.77 7.10 -5.47
N CYS A 147 -13.57 8.39 -5.25
CA CYS A 147 -14.59 9.31 -4.78
C CYS A 147 -15.09 10.20 -5.91
N ARG A 148 -16.41 10.35 -5.98
CA ARG A 148 -17.11 11.36 -6.78
C ARG A 148 -17.72 12.40 -5.86
N ILE A 149 -17.34 13.65 -6.11
CA ILE A 149 -17.95 14.82 -5.50
C ILE A 149 -19.11 15.25 -6.39
N SER A 150 -20.26 15.50 -5.79
CA SER A 150 -21.45 15.97 -6.50
C SER A 150 -21.31 17.46 -6.74
N ASP A 151 -21.26 17.87 -8.01
CA ASP A 151 -21.34 19.28 -8.38
C ASP A 151 -22.77 19.77 -8.31
N CYS A 152 -22.97 20.94 -7.70
CA CYS A 152 -24.28 21.51 -7.56
C CYS A 152 -24.66 22.34 -8.79
N PRO A 153 -25.91 22.24 -9.28
CA PRO A 153 -26.39 23.07 -10.36
C PRO A 153 -26.42 24.55 -9.93
N ALA A 154 -26.29 25.45 -10.91
CA ALA A 154 -26.46 26.88 -10.67
C ALA A 154 -27.86 27.16 -10.12
N THR A 155 -27.95 27.93 -9.04
CA THR A 155 -29.22 28.28 -8.40
C THR A 155 -29.94 29.39 -9.16
N HIS A 156 -31.26 29.28 -9.29
CA HIS A 156 -32.10 30.28 -9.98
C HIS A 156 -32.70 31.34 -9.05
N CYS A 157 -32.20 31.43 -7.82
CA CYS A 157 -32.61 32.40 -6.81
C CYS A 157 -31.40 33.12 -6.24
N VAL A 158 -31.63 34.31 -5.70
CA VAL A 158 -30.61 35.11 -5.02
C VAL A 158 -30.49 34.78 -3.52
N ASN A 159 -31.41 33.98 -2.99
CA ASN A 159 -31.48 33.57 -1.58
C ASN A 159 -31.54 32.03 -1.39
N PRO A 160 -30.55 31.27 -1.89
CA PRO A 160 -30.49 29.83 -1.67
C PRO A 160 -30.33 29.47 -0.19
N VAL A 161 -30.96 28.37 0.23
CA VAL A 161 -30.88 27.84 1.60
C VAL A 161 -30.15 26.49 1.59
N TYR A 162 -29.18 26.33 2.50
CA TYR A 162 -28.49 25.05 2.73
C TYR A 162 -29.20 24.27 3.82
N GLU A 163 -29.66 23.06 3.48
CA GLU A 163 -30.25 22.14 4.46
C GLU A 163 -29.24 21.09 4.91
N PRO A 164 -29.34 20.62 6.17
CA PRO A 164 -28.41 19.64 6.72
C PRO A 164 -28.51 18.25 6.09
N ASP A 165 -29.56 17.94 5.33
CA ASP A 165 -29.73 16.63 4.67
C ASP A 165 -29.42 16.66 3.16
N HIS A 166 -29.28 17.86 2.60
CA HIS A 166 -29.01 18.06 1.18
C HIS A 166 -27.52 18.37 0.93
N CYS A 167 -27.01 17.93 -0.22
CA CYS A 167 -25.70 18.35 -0.70
C CYS A 167 -25.75 19.78 -1.25
N CYS A 168 -26.77 20.07 -2.06
CA CYS A 168 -26.88 21.31 -2.80
C CYS A 168 -27.88 22.27 -2.16
N PRO A 169 -27.66 23.60 -2.33
CA PRO A 169 -28.62 24.59 -1.88
C PRO A 169 -29.93 24.48 -2.65
N ILE A 170 -31.03 24.82 -1.97
CA ILE A 170 -32.37 24.83 -2.56
C ILE A 170 -32.98 26.22 -2.55
N CYS A 171 -33.79 26.52 -3.57
CA CYS A 171 -34.59 27.74 -3.67
C CYS A 171 -36.02 27.47 -3.18
N ARG A 172 -36.30 27.66 -1.88
CA ARG A 172 -37.63 27.35 -1.29
C ARG A 172 -38.78 28.06 -1.97
N THR A 173 -38.59 29.30 -2.39
CA THR A 173 -39.61 30.16 -3.01
C THR A 173 -39.55 30.15 -4.54
N GLY A 174 -38.80 29.21 -5.14
CA GLY A 174 -38.57 29.15 -6.58
C GLY A 174 -37.63 30.26 -7.09
N PRO A 175 -37.57 30.47 -8.41
CA PRO A 175 -36.71 31.48 -9.01
C PRO A 175 -37.07 32.90 -8.58
N ASN A 176 -36.06 33.71 -8.26
CA ASN A 176 -36.25 35.08 -7.79
C ASN A 176 -35.03 35.96 -8.07
N CYS A 177 -35.21 37.28 -7.97
CA CYS A 177 -34.19 38.29 -8.21
C CYS A 177 -34.32 39.46 -7.23
N PHE A 178 -33.32 40.33 -7.17
CA PHE A 178 -33.33 41.55 -6.38
C PHE A 178 -33.96 42.73 -7.13
N ALA A 179 -34.97 43.36 -6.55
CA ALA A 179 -35.45 44.68 -6.92
C ALA A 179 -34.95 45.69 -5.87
N GLY A 180 -33.77 46.26 -6.11
CA GLY A 180 -33.08 47.08 -5.11
C GLY A 180 -32.67 46.22 -3.89
N SER A 181 -33.32 46.43 -2.75
CA SER A 181 -33.07 45.68 -1.51
C SER A 181 -34.08 44.55 -1.24
N ARG A 182 -35.12 44.41 -2.08
CA ARG A 182 -36.20 43.43 -1.89
C ARG A 182 -36.03 42.25 -2.85
N VAL A 183 -36.41 41.05 -2.40
CA VAL A 183 -36.44 39.85 -3.25
C VAL A 183 -37.85 39.68 -3.83
N ILE A 184 -37.95 39.50 -5.14
CA ILE A 184 -39.23 39.38 -5.86
C ILE A 184 -39.25 38.06 -6.66
N PRO A 185 -40.41 37.37 -6.77
CA PRO A 185 -40.52 36.11 -7.51
C PRO A 185 -40.42 36.34 -9.02
N ALA A 186 -39.84 35.38 -9.74
CA ALA A 186 -39.77 35.44 -11.20
C ALA A 186 -41.15 35.31 -11.87
N GLY A 187 -41.30 35.90 -13.06
CA GLY A 187 -42.54 35.84 -13.85
C GLY A 187 -43.69 36.73 -13.37
N LYS A 188 -43.47 37.57 -12.35
CA LYS A 188 -44.47 38.52 -11.85
C LYS A 188 -43.92 39.95 -11.85
N HIS A 189 -44.75 40.89 -12.30
CA HIS A 189 -44.51 42.33 -12.13
C HIS A 189 -45.01 42.76 -10.74
N VAL A 190 -44.16 43.43 -9.98
CA VAL A 190 -44.48 43.92 -8.63
C VAL A 190 -44.21 45.42 -8.54
N ASN A 191 -45.14 46.15 -7.91
CA ASN A 191 -44.93 47.56 -7.61
C ASN A 191 -44.01 47.66 -6.39
N ILE A 192 -42.87 48.31 -6.54
CA ILE A 192 -41.95 48.61 -5.44
C ILE A 192 -42.41 49.88 -4.72
N ASP A 193 -42.75 50.90 -5.49
CA ASP A 193 -43.31 52.18 -5.05
C ASP A 193 -44.49 52.56 -5.96
N ASP A 194 -45.21 53.64 -5.65
CA ASP A 194 -46.38 54.12 -6.44
C ASP A 194 -46.06 54.40 -7.92
N ARG A 195 -44.78 54.62 -8.23
CA ARG A 195 -44.29 54.95 -9.57
C ARG A 195 -43.40 53.87 -10.19
N THR A 196 -42.98 52.84 -9.45
CA THR A 196 -41.93 51.93 -9.93
C THR A 196 -42.42 50.49 -9.94
N VAL A 197 -42.42 49.86 -11.12
CA VAL A 197 -42.79 48.45 -11.30
C VAL A 197 -41.55 47.66 -11.70
N CYS A 198 -41.22 46.61 -10.95
CA CYS A 198 -40.07 45.76 -11.25
C CYS A 198 -40.50 44.33 -11.57
N TYR A 199 -39.74 43.65 -12.41
CA TYR A 199 -39.93 42.24 -12.77
C TYR A 199 -38.58 41.57 -13.00
N CYS A 200 -38.49 40.27 -12.69
CA CYS A 200 -37.31 39.48 -13.06
C CYS A 200 -37.35 39.17 -14.55
N THR A 201 -36.29 39.50 -15.25
CA THR A 201 -36.07 39.05 -16.63
C THR A 201 -35.64 37.59 -16.61
N TYR A 202 -36.49 36.72 -17.16
CA TYR A 202 -36.18 35.32 -17.43
C TYR A 202 -35.97 35.21 -18.93
N TRP A 203 -34.81 34.73 -19.37
CA TRP A 203 -34.57 34.52 -20.79
C TRP A 203 -34.82 33.05 -21.14
N ASP A 204 -35.54 32.84 -22.24
CA ASP A 204 -36.12 31.57 -22.71
C ASP A 204 -35.08 30.48 -23.04
N GLY A 205 -34.48 29.88 -22.01
CA GLY A 205 -33.96 28.51 -22.10
C GLY A 205 -32.45 28.33 -22.08
N THR A 206 -31.62 29.36 -21.91
CA THR A 206 -30.29 29.13 -21.30
C THR A 206 -30.24 29.73 -19.90
N TRP A 207 -29.72 28.97 -18.98
CA TRP A 207 -30.08 29.08 -17.56
C TRP A 207 -29.29 30.16 -16.83
N HIS A 208 -29.68 31.43 -16.98
CA HIS A 208 -29.18 32.51 -16.13
C HIS A 208 -30.29 33.52 -15.81
N THR A 209 -30.87 33.44 -14.62
CA THR A 209 -31.66 34.55 -14.07
C THR A 209 -30.70 35.69 -13.75
N HIS A 210 -30.98 36.90 -14.23
CA HIS A 210 -30.21 38.05 -13.80
C HIS A 210 -30.45 38.27 -12.29
N PRO A 211 -29.40 38.47 -11.47
CA PRO A 211 -29.57 38.69 -10.05
C PRO A 211 -30.38 39.95 -9.74
N GLN A 212 -30.45 40.89 -10.69
CA GLN A 212 -31.13 42.17 -10.57
C GLN A 212 -32.38 42.18 -11.46
N ALA A 213 -33.49 42.68 -10.90
CA ALA A 213 -34.74 42.92 -11.60
C ALA A 213 -34.63 44.11 -12.56
N THR A 214 -35.43 44.08 -13.62
CA THR A 214 -35.66 45.25 -14.48
C THR A 214 -36.81 46.05 -13.89
N CYS A 215 -36.61 47.36 -13.74
CA CYS A 215 -37.60 48.27 -13.17
C CYS A 215 -37.98 49.35 -14.18
N GLU A 216 -39.28 49.58 -14.32
CA GLU A 216 -39.88 50.58 -15.20
C GLU A 216 -40.67 51.59 -14.37
N GLU A 217 -40.49 52.88 -14.66
CA GLU A 217 -41.33 53.93 -14.07
C GLU A 217 -42.67 54.00 -14.81
N ARG A 218 -43.78 53.97 -14.06
CA ARG A 218 -45.12 54.23 -14.57
C ARG A 218 -45.20 55.72 -14.90
N SER A 219 -45.34 56.07 -16.18
CA SER A 219 -45.68 57.43 -16.58
C SER A 219 -47.09 57.74 -16.08
N GLN A 220 -47.22 58.80 -15.29
CA GLN A 220 -48.54 59.35 -14.98
C GLN A 220 -49.22 59.72 -16.32
N PRO A 221 -50.53 59.45 -16.50
CA PRO A 221 -51.27 60.10 -17.57
C PRO A 221 -51.11 61.61 -17.35
N LYS A 222 -50.48 62.29 -18.31
CA LYS A 222 -50.38 63.75 -18.34
C LYS A 222 -51.79 64.30 -18.10
N ASP A 223 -51.91 65.17 -17.10
CA ASP A 223 -53.16 65.74 -16.63
C ASP A 223 -54.12 66.10 -17.78
N LEU A 224 -55.28 65.45 -17.79
CA LEU A 224 -56.46 65.94 -18.48
C LEU A 224 -56.98 67.15 -17.67
N GLY A 225 -56.36 68.32 -17.86
CA GLY A 225 -56.54 69.42 -16.92
C GLY A 225 -56.15 70.82 -17.42
N THR A 226 -56.49 71.18 -18.66
CA THR A 226 -56.57 72.61 -19.06
C THR A 226 -57.76 72.82 -19.99
N LEU A 227 -58.96 72.81 -19.41
CA LEU A 227 -60.10 73.52 -19.99
C LEU A 227 -59.85 75.02 -19.78
N GLU A 228 -59.04 75.63 -20.64
CA GLU A 228 -58.94 77.08 -20.68
C GLU A 228 -60.31 77.65 -21.06
N ARG A 229 -60.84 78.45 -20.13
CA ARG A 229 -62.01 79.31 -20.33
C ARG A 229 -61.76 80.19 -21.54
N LEU A 230 -62.40 79.89 -22.67
CA LEU A 230 -62.62 80.88 -23.72
C LEU A 230 -63.45 82.02 -23.12
N PRO A 231 -62.96 83.26 -23.10
CA PRO A 231 -63.77 84.39 -22.71
C PRO A 231 -64.88 84.58 -23.76
N LEU A 232 -66.12 84.71 -23.28
CA LEU A 232 -67.26 85.21 -24.05
C LEU A 232 -66.92 86.64 -24.52
N CYS A 233 -66.41 86.77 -25.74
CA CYS A 233 -66.46 88.03 -26.46
C CYS A 233 -67.77 88.08 -27.25
N PHE A 234 -68.79 88.66 -26.61
CA PHE A 234 -69.79 89.45 -27.30
C PHE A 234 -69.08 90.59 -28.05
N TYR A 235 -69.30 90.74 -29.35
CA TYR A 235 -69.42 92.05 -30.02
C TYR A 235 -70.05 91.88 -31.41
N LEU A 236 -71.28 92.44 -31.52
CA LEU A 236 -71.98 93.05 -32.66
C LEU A 236 -72.12 92.26 -33.98
#